data_AF-A0A7Y5QKY2-F1
#
_entry.id   AF-A0A7Y5QKY2-F1
#
_cell.length_a   1.000
_cell.length_b   1.000
_cell.length_c   1.000
_cell.angle_alpha   90.00
_cell.angle_beta   90.00
_cell.angle_gamma   90.00
#
_symmetry.space_group_name_H-M   'P 1'
#
loop_
_entity.id
_entity.type
_entity.pdbx_description
1 polymer ?
#
loop_
_entity_poly.entity_id
_entity_poly.type
_entity_poly.pdbx_seq_one_letter_code
_entity_poly.pdbx_strand_id
1 'polypeptide(L)'
;MLYVAGLTMERGRPEVEPINYLPRIRSPVLMLNGKYDCFFPSETAQRPFYEFLGTPAADKVWKVYVGGHDVPRTELIKESLAWLGKYLGPVR
;
A
#
# COMPACT_ATOMS: atom_id res chain seq x y z
N MET A 1 -6.53 -1.00 3.75
CA MET A 1 -5.31 -1.81 3.58
C MET A 1 -5.07 -1.99 2.09
N LEU A 2 -3.81 -1.93 1.66
CA LEU A 2 -3.38 -2.12 0.28
C LEU A 2 -2.40 -3.31 0.25
N TYR A 3 -2.73 -4.32 -0.57
CA TYR A 3 -1.91 -5.51 -0.77
C TYR A 3 -1.27 -5.42 -2.14
N VAL A 4 0.06 -5.54 -2.20
CA VAL A 4 0.88 -5.47 -3.42
C VAL A 4 0.58 -4.24 -4.30
N ALA A 5 0.49 -3.06 -3.69
CA ALA A 5 0.15 -1.83 -4.40
C ALA A 5 1.37 -1.14 -5.04
N GLY A 6 1.11 -0.36 -6.10
CA GLY A 6 2.10 0.46 -6.77
C GLY A 6 1.47 1.25 -7.91
N LEU A 7 2.18 2.26 -8.43
CA LEU A 7 1.78 2.93 -9.66
C LEU A 7 2.01 2.01 -10.86
N THR A 8 1.06 1.98 -11.79
CA THR A 8 1.19 1.21 -13.03
C THR A 8 2.19 1.87 -13.97
N MET A 9 2.98 1.05 -14.67
CA MET A 9 3.95 1.55 -15.66
C MET A 9 3.26 2.04 -16.94
N GLU A 10 2.10 1.48 -17.25
CA GLU A 10 1.25 1.94 -18.35
C GLU A 10 0.47 3.18 -17.92
N ARG A 11 0.59 4.26 -18.71
CA ARG A 11 -0.17 5.50 -18.46
C ARG A 11 -1.61 5.32 -18.88
N GLY A 12 -2.52 5.53 -17.93
CA GLY A 12 -3.94 5.66 -18.19
C GLY A 12 -4.30 7.02 -18.78
N ARG A 13 -5.59 7.19 -19.07
CA ARG A 13 -6.13 8.53 -19.29
C ARG A 13 -6.12 9.31 -17.96
N PRO A 14 -6.04 10.66 -17.98
CA PRO A 14 -5.94 11.45 -16.74
C PRO A 14 -7.04 11.17 -15.71
N GLU A 15 -8.24 10.81 -16.16
CA GLU A 15 -9.41 10.58 -15.31
C GLU A 15 -9.31 9.29 -14.50
N VAL A 16 -8.48 8.33 -14.91
CA VAL A 16 -8.28 7.03 -14.24
C VAL A 16 -6.88 6.84 -13.67
N GLU A 17 -5.98 7.80 -13.92
CA GLU A 17 -4.59 7.72 -13.49
C GLU A 17 -4.48 7.85 -11.96
N PRO A 18 -4.02 6.82 -11.21
CA PRO A 18 -4.06 6.82 -9.75
C PRO A 18 -3.34 7.99 -9.11
N ILE A 19 -2.23 8.45 -9.70
CA ILE A 19 -1.41 9.55 -9.15
C ILE A 19 -2.21 10.84 -8.93
N ASN A 20 -3.27 11.07 -9.73
CA ASN A 20 -4.15 12.24 -9.62
C ASN A 20 -5.10 12.18 -8.42
N TYR A 21 -5.26 11.00 -7.81
CA TYR A 21 -6.21 10.73 -6.73
C TYR A 21 -5.55 10.32 -5.42
N LEU A 22 -4.32 9.79 -5.43
CA LEU A 22 -3.57 9.41 -4.22
C LEU A 22 -3.54 10.53 -3.15
N PRO A 23 -3.34 11.82 -3.49
CA PRO A 23 -3.33 12.89 -2.49
C PRO A 23 -4.69 13.13 -1.80
N ARG A 24 -5.78 12.59 -2.35
CA ARG A 24 -7.14 12.70 -1.80
C ARG A 24 -7.44 11.62 -0.77
N ILE A 25 -6.65 10.54 -0.73
CA ILE A 25 -6.82 9.47 0.24
C ILE A 25 -6.32 9.98 1.59
N ARG A 26 -7.24 10.24 2.53
CA ARG A 26 -6.92 10.72 3.89
C ARG A 26 -7.07 9.66 4.97
N SER A 27 -7.74 8.55 4.66
CA SER A 27 -7.94 7.42 5.58
C SER A 27 -6.60 6.74 5.91
N PRO A 28 -6.48 6.07 7.07
CA PRO A 28 -5.29 5.30 7.43
C PRO A 28 -4.95 4.19 6.41
N VAL A 29 -3.68 4.08 6.03
CA VAL A 29 -3.21 3.11 5.04
C VAL A 29 -2.08 2.24 5.58
N LEU A 30 -2.34 0.93 5.66
CA LEU A 30 -1.30 -0.09 5.66
C LEU A 30 -1.07 -0.55 4.21
N MET A 31 0.17 -0.46 3.74
CA MET A 31 0.61 -0.92 2.43
C MET A 31 1.66 -2.02 2.60
N LEU A 32 1.38 -3.20 2.05
CA LEU A 32 2.23 -4.40 2.16
C LEU A 32 2.69 -4.84 0.76
N ASN A 33 3.99 -5.03 0.58
CA ASN A 33 4.59 -5.35 -0.72
C ASN A 33 5.75 -6.35 -0.62
N GLY A 34 6.09 -6.96 -1.75
CA GLY A 34 7.36 -7.69 -1.90
C GLY A 34 8.45 -6.81 -2.52
N LYS A 35 9.70 -7.08 -2.13
CA LYS A 35 10.90 -6.35 -2.56
C LYS A 35 11.29 -6.60 -4.02
N TYR A 36 11.05 -7.81 -4.50
CA TYR A 36 11.39 -8.27 -5.85
C TYR A 36 10.14 -8.38 -6.74
N ASP A 37 9.13 -7.58 -6.45
CA ASP A 37 7.92 -7.45 -7.24
C ASP A 37 8.26 -6.90 -8.64
N CYS A 38 8.06 -7.73 -9.67
CA CYS A 38 8.33 -7.37 -11.05
C CYS A 38 7.23 -6.51 -11.69
N PHE A 39 6.01 -6.53 -11.13
CA PHE A 39 4.90 -5.70 -11.61
C PHE A 39 4.97 -4.30 -11.02
N PHE A 40 5.29 -4.20 -9.73
CA PHE A 40 5.49 -2.94 -9.04
C PHE A 40 6.88 -2.88 -8.41
N PRO A 41 7.93 -2.49 -9.15
CA PRO A 41 9.26 -2.32 -8.59
C PRO A 41 9.27 -1.30 -7.43
N SER A 42 10.00 -1.60 -6.35
CA SER A 42 9.93 -0.82 -5.11
C SER A 42 10.22 0.67 -5.31
N GLU A 43 11.24 1.01 -6.09
CA GLU A 43 11.73 2.38 -6.23
C GLU A 43 10.89 3.25 -7.16
N THR A 44 10.33 2.65 -8.21
CA THR A 44 9.65 3.37 -9.31
C THR A 44 8.14 3.26 -9.29
N ALA A 45 7.58 2.28 -8.58
CA ALA A 45 6.13 2.07 -8.48
C ALA A 45 5.62 2.13 -7.04
N GLN A 46 6.23 1.37 -6.12
CA GLN A 46 5.71 1.26 -4.74
C GLN A 46 5.98 2.53 -3.92
N ARG A 47 7.24 3.01 -3.89
CA ARG A 47 7.63 4.21 -3.15
C ARG A 47 6.85 5.45 -3.58
N PRO A 48 6.79 5.82 -4.88
CA PRO A 48 6.01 6.99 -5.27
C PRO A 48 4.53 6.83 -4.91
N PHE A 49 3.94 5.65 -5.11
CA PHE A 49 2.56 5.38 -4.68
C PHE A 49 2.36 5.75 -3.20
N TYR A 50 3.24 5.26 -2.31
CA TYR A 50 3.17 5.52 -0.88
C TYR A 50 3.40 6.99 -0.51
N GLU A 51 4.36 7.64 -1.16
CA GLU A 51 4.70 9.05 -0.92
C GLU A 51 3.55 9.97 -1.31
N PHE A 52 2.90 9.71 -2.45
CA PHE A 52 1.76 10.50 -2.95
C PHE A 52 0.46 10.32 -2.16
N LEU A 53 0.35 9.32 -1.27
CA LEU A 53 -0.81 9.19 -0.39
C LEU A 53 -0.98 10.43 0.49
N GLY A 54 -2.17 11.02 0.44
CA GLY A 54 -2.58 12.15 1.29
C GLY A 54 -2.83 11.79 2.76
N THR A 55 -2.70 10.51 3.12
CA THR A 55 -2.85 9.98 4.47
C THR A 55 -1.81 10.63 5.39
N PRO A 56 -2.20 11.10 6.60
CA PRO A 56 -1.26 11.62 7.57
C PRO A 56 -0.08 10.66 7.80
N ALA A 57 1.14 11.19 7.95
CA ALA A 57 2.34 10.37 8.10
C ALA A 57 2.26 9.38 9.28
N ALA A 58 1.57 9.77 10.37
CA ALA A 58 1.34 8.92 11.54
C ALA A 58 0.38 7.73 11.26
N ASP A 59 -0.42 7.84 10.21
CA ASP A 59 -1.50 6.91 9.87
C ASP A 59 -1.25 6.15 8.55
N LYS A 60 -0.04 6.26 7.98
CA LYS A 60 0.40 5.40 6.89
C LYS A 60 1.65 4.63 7.24
N VAL A 61 1.70 3.36 6.81
CA VAL A 61 2.83 2.46 6.99
C VAL A 61 3.05 1.66 5.72
N TRP A 62 4.30 1.60 5.26
CA TRP A 62 4.73 0.74 4.16
C TRP A 62 5.68 -0.33 4.68
N LYS A 63 5.31 -1.61 4.50
CA LYS A 63 6.15 -2.77 4.84
C LYS A 63 6.49 -3.54 3.58
N VAL A 64 7.79 -3.77 3.40
CA VAL A 64 8.34 -4.50 2.26
C VAL A 64 8.98 -5.79 2.75
N TYR A 65 8.59 -6.90 2.16
CA TYR A 65 9.05 -8.25 2.51
C TYR A 65 9.96 -8.81 1.43
N VAL A 66 10.86 -9.71 1.81
CA VAL A 66 11.65 -10.48 0.82
C VAL A 66 10.69 -11.42 0.10
N GLY A 67 10.42 -11.17 -1.18
CA GLY A 67 9.38 -11.84 -1.96
C GLY A 67 9.14 -11.15 -3.30
N GLY A 68 8.26 -11.72 -4.13
CA GLY A 68 7.90 -11.23 -5.46
C GLY A 68 6.67 -10.32 -5.40
N HIS A 69 5.70 -10.56 -6.29
CA HIS A 69 4.40 -9.88 -6.25
C HIS A 69 3.47 -10.52 -5.20
N ASP A 70 3.97 -10.63 -3.96
CA ASP A 70 3.31 -11.27 -2.84
C ASP A 70 3.86 -10.81 -1.48
N VAL A 71 3.20 -11.23 -0.40
CA VAL A 71 3.66 -11.06 0.99
C VAL A 71 3.52 -12.40 1.71
N PRO A 72 4.47 -12.82 2.56
CA PRO A 72 4.33 -14.03 3.35
C PRO A 72 2.99 -14.07 4.09
N ARG A 73 2.23 -15.15 3.93
CA ARG A 73 0.85 -15.25 4.42
C ARG A 73 0.70 -14.93 5.91
N THR A 74 1.64 -15.39 6.73
CA THR A 74 1.64 -15.12 8.17
C THR A 74 1.79 -13.63 8.48
N GLU A 75 2.66 -12.94 7.74
CA GLU A 75 2.87 -11.49 7.89
C GLU A 75 1.66 -10.71 7.40
N LEU A 76 1.09 -11.09 6.25
CA LEU A 76 -0.15 -10.50 5.76
C LEU A 76 -1.26 -10.57 6.83
N ILE A 77 -1.51 -11.75 7.39
CA ILE A 77 -2.57 -11.94 8.41
C ILE A 77 -2.26 -11.09 9.66
N LYS A 78 -1.04 -11.20 10.19
CA LYS A 78 -0.60 -10.49 11.40
C LYS A 78 -0.75 -8.98 11.26
N GLU A 79 -0.24 -8.41 10.18
CA GLU A 79 -0.28 -6.96 9.95
C GLU A 79 -1.70 -6.46 9.68
N SER A 80 -2.50 -7.24 8.95
CA SER A 80 -3.91 -6.92 8.72
C SER A 80 -4.68 -6.83 10.04
N LEU A 81 -4.56 -7.86 10.89
CA LEU A 81 -5.26 -7.91 12.17
C LEU A 81 -4.81 -6.80 13.12
N ALA A 82 -3.49 -6.56 13.20
CA ALA A 82 -2.95 -5.47 14.02
C ALA A 82 -3.46 -4.09 13.55
N TRP A 83 -3.48 -3.85 12.23
CA TRP A 83 -3.96 -2.59 11.66
C TRP A 83 -5.45 -2.38 11.87
N LEU A 84 -6.26 -3.40 11.59
CA LEU A 84 -7.71 -3.33 11.81
C LEU A 84 -8.04 -3.18 13.29
N GLY A 85 -7.32 -3.89 14.17
CA GLY A 85 -7.45 -3.74 15.62
C GLY A 85 -7.18 -2.31 16.10
N LYS A 86 -6.17 -1.63 15.54
CA LYS A 86 -5.86 -0.22 15.87
C LYS A 86 -6.99 0.75 15.51
N TYR A 87 -7.58 0.63 14.32
CA TYR A 87 -8.50 1.65 13.79
C TYR A 87 -9.99 1.31 13.89
N LEU A 88 -10.34 0.02 13.94
CA LEU A 88 -11.74 -0.42 14.06
C LEU A 88 -12.08 -0.92 15.46
N GLY A 89 -11.07 -1.29 16.26
CA GLY A 89 -11.27 -1.86 17.59
C GLY A 89 -11.77 -3.32 17.55
N PRO A 90 -12.07 -3.90 18.74
CA PRO A 90 -12.57 -5.27 18.83
C PRO A 90 -13.99 -5.38 18.26
N VAL A 91 -14.28 -6.50 17.59
CA VAL A 91 -15.63 -6.87 17.16
C VAL A 91 -16.47 -7.20 18.40
N ARG A 92 -17.70 -6.68 18.45
CA ARG A 92 -18.67 -6.97 19.52
C ARG A 92 -19.71 -7.97 19.07
#